data_AF-A0A945FE33-F1
#
_entry.id   AF-A0A945FE33-F1
#
_cell.length_a   1.000
_cell.length_b   1.000
_cell.length_c   1.000
_cell.angle_alpha   90.00
_cell.angle_beta   90.00
_cell.angle_gamma   90.00
#
_symmetry.space_group_name_H-M   'P 1'
#
loop_
_entity.id
_entity.type
_entity.pdbx_description
1 polymer ?
#
loop_
_entity_poly.entity_id
_entity_poly.type
_entity_poly.pdbx_seq_one_letter_code
_entity_poly.pdbx_strand_id
1 'polypeptide(L)'
;MSIYRDIYTGLGVGAVAAIIAVLVSLPLESPDDIVFNAASIGFGALGLGALSGFLWHTAETTHRFQRKHVYLGGSIGLLVAALAIAVAAIFQFDDPLAFTIPLALISAVIPIVGTPIAASNDRFGIWINGILVIVAVALSLLLAGQGDQESGSLSLPPAP
;
A
#
# COMPACT_ATOMS: atom_id res chain seq x y z
N MET A 1 15.70 15.02 9.71
CA MET A 1 14.53 15.41 10.54
C MET A 1 14.42 14.46 11.73
N SER A 2 13.40 14.56 12.59
CA SER A 2 13.15 13.51 13.59
C SER A 2 12.62 12.26 12.88
N ILE A 3 13.12 11.07 13.26
CA ILE A 3 12.68 9.78 12.71
C ILE A 3 11.16 9.61 12.76
N TYR A 4 10.52 10.09 13.83
CA TYR A 4 9.07 10.03 13.97
C TYR A 4 8.35 10.82 12.87
N ARG A 5 8.82 12.04 12.56
CA ARG A 5 8.23 12.87 11.50
C ARG A 5 8.32 12.17 10.15
N ASP A 6 9.47 11.58 9.84
CA ASP A 6 9.69 10.91 8.55
C ASP A 6 8.83 9.65 8.40
N ILE A 7 8.71 8.85 9.47
CA ILE A 7 7.81 7.69 9.51
C ILE A 7 6.34 8.13 9.41
N TYR A 8 5.90 9.15 10.16
CA TYR A 8 4.52 9.67 10.04
C TYR A 8 4.21 10.21 8.65
N THR A 9 5.20 10.81 7.99
CA THR A 9 5.07 11.26 6.61
C THR A 9 4.92 10.09 5.65
N GLY A 10 5.77 9.07 5.79
CA GLY A 10 5.66 7.83 5.02
C GLY A 10 4.33 7.12 5.25
N LEU A 11 3.85 7.06 6.50
CA LEU A 11 2.52 6.53 6.85
C LEU A 11 1.39 7.34 6.24
N GLY A 12 1.48 8.68 6.21
CA GLY A 12 0.47 9.53 5.57
C GLY A 12 0.35 9.27 4.08
N VAL A 13 1.48 9.14 3.37
CA VAL A 13 1.50 8.77 1.95
C VAL A 13 1.05 7.31 1.75
N GLY A 14 1.48 6.41 2.63
CA GLY A 14 1.01 5.01 2.68
C GLY A 14 -0.49 4.90 2.89
N ALA A 15 -1.10 5.80 3.66
CA ALA A 15 -2.54 5.85 3.85
C ALA A 15 -3.26 6.26 2.57
N VAL A 16 -2.72 7.22 1.80
CA VAL A 16 -3.26 7.54 0.46
C VAL A 16 -3.17 6.31 -0.46
N ALA A 17 -2.02 5.62 -0.44
CA ALA A 17 -1.84 4.40 -1.21
C ALA A 17 -2.82 3.30 -0.79
N ALA A 18 -3.03 3.13 0.52
CA ALA A 18 -3.97 2.16 1.10
C ALA A 18 -5.41 2.45 0.65
N ILE A 19 -5.86 3.70 0.72
CA ILE A 19 -7.20 4.10 0.28
C ILE A 19 -7.39 3.76 -1.21
N ILE A 20 -6.43 4.14 -2.05
CA ILE A 20 -6.50 3.87 -3.49
C ILE A 20 -6.48 2.36 -3.76
N ALA A 21 -5.56 1.63 -3.12
CA ALA A 21 -5.42 0.18 -3.31
C ALA A 21 -6.69 -0.57 -2.86
N VAL A 22 -7.27 -0.21 -1.72
CA VAL A 22 -8.52 -0.79 -1.22
C VAL A 22 -9.68 -0.50 -2.18
N LEU A 23 -9.81 0.74 -2.68
CA LEU A 23 -10.88 1.05 -3.63
C LEU A 23 -10.69 0.35 -4.97
N VAL A 24 -9.45 0.19 -5.43
CA VAL A 24 -9.11 -0.55 -6.65
C VAL A 24 -9.29 -2.06 -6.47
N SER A 25 -9.14 -2.59 -5.26
CA SER A 25 -9.33 -4.03 -5.00
C SER A 25 -10.79 -4.45 -4.98
N LEU A 26 -11.73 -3.54 -4.67
CA LEU A 26 -13.16 -3.88 -4.61
C LEU A 26 -13.73 -4.51 -5.90
N PRO A 27 -13.50 -3.93 -7.11
CA PRO A 27 -14.01 -4.53 -8.34
C PRO A 27 -13.14 -5.70 -8.86
N LEU A 28 -12.03 -6.01 -8.22
CA LEU A 28 -11.15 -7.09 -8.65
C LEU A 28 -11.55 -8.38 -7.92
N GLU A 29 -11.63 -9.48 -8.67
CA GLU A 29 -11.91 -10.79 -8.08
C GLU A 29 -10.73 -11.21 -7.20
N SER A 30 -10.99 -11.33 -5.90
CA SER A 30 -9.97 -11.72 -4.94
C SER A 30 -9.66 -13.22 -5.08
N PRO A 31 -8.38 -13.62 -5.16
CA PRO A 31 -8.02 -15.02 -5.15
C PRO A 31 -8.31 -15.73 -3.82
N ASP A 32 -8.40 -14.98 -2.71
CA ASP A 32 -8.76 -15.51 -1.38
C ASP A 32 -9.20 -14.39 -0.42
N ASP A 33 -10.38 -14.52 0.17
CA ASP A 33 -10.97 -13.46 1.01
C ASP A 33 -10.39 -13.38 2.43
N ILE A 34 -9.61 -14.38 2.85
CA ILE A 34 -8.97 -14.38 4.17
C ILE A 34 -7.65 -13.61 4.10
N VAL A 35 -6.84 -13.89 3.08
CA VAL A 35 -5.48 -13.38 2.91
C VAL A 35 -5.45 -12.13 2.04
N PHE A 36 -6.32 -12.00 1.04
CA PHE A 36 -6.35 -10.91 0.06
C PHE A 36 -7.59 -10.02 0.15
N ASN A 37 -8.08 -9.75 1.37
CA ASN A 37 -9.13 -8.77 1.58
C ASN A 37 -8.62 -7.32 1.66
N ALA A 38 -9.56 -6.37 1.67
CA ALA A 38 -9.27 -4.95 1.81
C ALA A 38 -8.44 -4.61 3.07
N ALA A 39 -8.60 -5.37 4.17
CA ALA A 39 -7.82 -5.12 5.38
C ALA A 39 -6.33 -5.44 5.15
N SER A 40 -6.01 -6.63 4.62
CA SER A 40 -4.62 -7.02 4.38
C SER A 40 -3.92 -6.12 3.37
N ILE A 41 -4.63 -5.71 2.31
CA ILE A 41 -4.12 -4.76 1.31
C ILE A 41 -3.84 -3.40 1.94
N GLY A 42 -4.81 -2.87 2.68
CA GLY A 42 -4.67 -1.58 3.34
C GLY A 42 -3.54 -1.54 4.36
N PHE A 43 -3.43 -2.57 5.22
CA PHE A 43 -2.33 -2.69 6.18
C PHE A 43 -0.97 -2.91 5.48
N GLY A 44 -0.93 -3.68 4.39
CA GLY A 44 0.26 -3.84 3.56
C GLY A 44 0.76 -2.51 3.00
N ALA A 45 -0.15 -1.70 2.44
CA ALA A 45 0.18 -0.38 1.92
C ALA A 45 0.64 0.61 3.00
N LEU A 46 0.01 0.59 4.18
CA LEU A 46 0.48 1.36 5.35
C LEU A 46 1.90 0.93 5.78
N GLY A 47 2.17 -0.37 5.81
CA GLY A 47 3.49 -0.91 6.12
C GLY A 47 4.57 -0.44 5.14
N LEU A 48 4.29 -0.52 3.83
CA LEU A 48 5.18 0.00 2.79
C LEU A 48 5.39 1.53 2.93
N GLY A 49 4.35 2.27 3.31
CA GLY A 49 4.43 3.67 3.71
C GLY A 49 5.42 3.94 4.84
N ALA A 50 5.28 3.23 5.96
CA ALA A 50 6.17 3.36 7.10
C ALA A 50 7.63 3.03 6.75
N LEU A 51 7.85 1.95 5.99
CA LEU A 51 9.17 1.55 5.52
C LEU A 51 9.78 2.60 4.58
N SER A 52 8.99 3.18 3.68
CA SER A 52 9.44 4.29 2.83
C SER A 52 9.87 5.51 3.65
N GLY A 53 9.10 5.88 4.69
CA GLY A 53 9.48 6.94 5.64
C GLY A 53 10.78 6.64 6.39
N PHE A 54 10.96 5.40 6.84
CA PHE A 54 12.20 4.95 7.48
C PHE A 54 13.41 4.98 6.53
N LEU A 55 13.23 4.54 5.29
CA LEU A 55 14.27 4.60 4.26
C LEU A 55 14.66 6.04 3.94
N TRP A 56 13.68 6.96 3.90
CA TRP A 56 13.92 8.38 3.72
C TRP A 56 14.76 8.95 4.86
N HIS A 57 14.39 8.63 6.11
CA HIS A 57 15.15 9.04 7.29
C HIS A 57 16.60 8.55 7.24
N THR A 58 16.80 7.27 6.94
CA THR A 58 18.14 6.65 6.82
C THR A 58 18.96 7.30 5.70
N ALA A 59 18.31 7.69 4.60
CA ALA A 59 18.98 8.42 3.54
C ALA A 59 19.37 9.86 3.96
N GLU A 60 18.58 10.52 4.82
CA GLU A 60 18.90 11.86 5.34
C GLU A 60 20.12 11.89 6.28
N THR A 61 20.38 10.81 7.01
CA THR A 61 21.55 10.72 7.90
C THR A 61 22.86 10.48 7.13
N THR A 62 22.78 10.22 5.83
CA THR A 62 23.94 10.00 4.96
C THR A 62 24.41 11.30 4.30
N HIS A 63 25.67 11.38 3.86
CA HIS A 63 26.18 12.52 3.09
C HIS A 63 25.31 12.85 1.87
N ARG A 64 25.19 14.16 1.55
CA ARG A 64 24.26 14.73 0.55
C ARG A 64 24.34 14.05 -0.84
N PHE A 65 25.52 13.58 -1.26
CA PHE A 65 25.71 12.86 -2.53
C PHE A 65 25.24 11.40 -2.50
N GLN A 66 25.28 10.75 -1.35
CA GLN A 66 24.89 9.34 -1.16
C GLN A 66 23.40 9.20 -0.81
N ARG A 67 22.77 10.23 -0.25
CA ARG A 67 21.32 10.25 0.08
C ARG A 67 20.44 9.68 -1.03
N LYS A 68 20.62 10.16 -2.27
CA LYS A 68 19.82 9.71 -3.41
C LYS A 68 20.02 8.22 -3.71
N HIS A 69 21.26 7.75 -3.62
CA HIS A 69 21.61 6.35 -3.89
C HIS A 69 21.07 5.41 -2.82
N VAL A 70 21.19 5.79 -1.54
CA VAL A 70 20.64 5.01 -0.40
C VAL A 70 19.12 4.91 -0.51
N TYR A 71 18.44 6.02 -0.75
CA TYR A 71 16.97 6.01 -0.88
C TYR A 71 16.52 5.22 -2.11
N LEU A 72 17.17 5.42 -3.26
CA LEU A 72 16.83 4.70 -4.50
C LEU A 72 17.06 3.20 -4.35
N GLY A 73 18.19 2.78 -3.77
CA GLY A 73 18.49 1.37 -3.51
C GLY A 73 17.46 0.73 -2.58
N GLY A 74 17.12 1.41 -1.48
CA GLY A 74 16.07 0.95 -0.56
C GLY A 74 14.69 0.88 -1.22
N SER A 75 14.35 1.87 -2.06
CA SER A 75 13.07 1.92 -2.78
C SER A 75 12.94 0.82 -3.82
N ILE A 76 14.02 0.51 -4.55
CA ILE A 76 14.06 -0.63 -5.48
C ILE A 76 13.87 -1.93 -4.70
N GLY A 77 14.56 -2.09 -3.56
CA GLY A 77 14.38 -3.25 -2.69
C GLY A 77 12.94 -3.41 -2.21
N LEU A 78 12.31 -2.30 -1.81
CA LEU A 78 10.90 -2.28 -1.37
C LEU A 78 9.93 -2.67 -2.50
N LEU A 79 10.13 -2.12 -3.70
CA LEU A 79 9.32 -2.44 -4.88
C LEU A 79 9.49 -3.92 -5.27
N VAL A 80 10.72 -4.41 -5.32
CA VAL A 80 11.01 -5.81 -5.63
C VAL A 80 10.38 -6.73 -4.58
N ALA A 81 10.45 -6.38 -3.29
CA ALA A 81 9.81 -7.15 -2.24
C ALA A 81 8.27 -7.19 -2.41
N ALA A 82 7.63 -6.06 -2.68
CA ALA A 82 6.19 -6.00 -2.91
C ALA A 82 5.76 -6.84 -4.13
N LEU A 83 6.50 -6.73 -5.25
CA LEU A 83 6.27 -7.54 -6.44
C LEU A 83 6.56 -9.02 -6.22
N ALA A 84 7.59 -9.36 -5.44
CA ALA A 84 7.89 -10.74 -5.11
C ALA A 84 6.77 -11.38 -4.29
N ILE A 85 6.14 -10.65 -3.36
CA ILE A 85 4.94 -11.11 -2.64
C ILE A 85 3.79 -11.34 -3.61
N ALA A 86 3.55 -10.40 -4.54
CA ALA A 86 2.49 -10.53 -5.54
C ALA A 86 2.70 -11.77 -6.45
N VAL A 87 3.94 -12.01 -6.89
CA VAL A 87 4.31 -13.19 -7.69
C VAL A 87 4.24 -14.46 -6.85
N ALA A 88 4.63 -14.42 -5.58
CA ALA A 88 4.58 -15.60 -4.70
C ALA A 88 3.15 -16.13 -4.50
N ALA A 89 2.13 -15.28 -4.70
CA ALA A 89 0.73 -15.70 -4.65
C ALA A 89 0.39 -16.80 -5.67
N ILE A 90 1.09 -16.88 -6.81
CA ILE A 90 0.85 -17.92 -7.85
C ILE A 90 1.09 -19.34 -7.34
N PHE A 91 1.86 -19.50 -6.25
CA PHE A 91 2.13 -20.80 -5.66
C PHE A 91 1.02 -21.26 -4.71
N GLN A 92 0.09 -20.39 -4.36
CA GLN A 92 -1.00 -20.66 -3.40
C GLN A 92 -2.40 -20.53 -4.01
N PHE A 93 -2.56 -19.72 -5.07
CA PHE A 93 -3.88 -19.38 -5.61
C PHE A 93 -3.90 -19.47 -7.14
N ASP A 94 -5.09 -19.68 -7.70
CA ASP A 94 -5.34 -19.70 -9.14
C ASP A 94 -5.51 -18.26 -9.66
N ASP A 95 -4.73 -17.93 -10.70
CA ASP A 95 -4.70 -16.62 -11.38
C ASP A 95 -4.67 -15.34 -10.50
N PRO A 96 -3.76 -15.23 -9.50
CA PRO A 96 -3.76 -14.11 -8.56
C PRO A 96 -3.15 -12.82 -9.14
N LEU A 97 -2.48 -12.89 -10.29
CA LEU A 97 -1.62 -11.80 -10.78
C LEU A 97 -2.42 -10.56 -11.21
N ALA A 98 -3.61 -10.76 -11.79
CA ALA A 98 -4.50 -9.67 -12.18
C ALA A 98 -4.96 -8.84 -10.97
N PHE A 99 -5.03 -9.48 -9.80
CA PHE A 99 -5.35 -8.85 -8.53
C PHE A 99 -4.11 -8.27 -7.83
N THR A 100 -3.07 -9.08 -7.63
CA THR A 100 -1.95 -8.73 -6.73
C THR A 100 -0.96 -7.74 -7.34
N ILE A 101 -0.69 -7.78 -8.66
CA ILE A 101 0.30 -6.91 -9.30
C ILE A 101 -0.13 -5.42 -9.23
N PRO A 102 -1.35 -5.04 -9.68
CA PRO A 102 -1.76 -3.63 -9.62
C PRO A 102 -1.74 -3.09 -8.20
N LEU A 103 -2.20 -3.88 -7.23
CA LEU A 103 -2.24 -3.49 -5.82
C LEU A 103 -0.85 -3.34 -5.23
N ALA A 104 0.09 -4.25 -5.53
CA ALA A 104 1.48 -4.14 -5.13
C ALA A 104 2.14 -2.88 -5.72
N LEU A 105 1.87 -2.57 -6.99
CA LEU A 105 2.39 -1.36 -7.64
C LEU A 105 1.85 -0.09 -7.00
N ILE A 106 0.53 0.02 -6.77
CA ILE A 106 -0.09 1.16 -6.10
C ILE A 106 0.52 1.34 -4.70
N SER A 107 0.57 0.24 -3.95
CA SER A 107 1.01 0.22 -2.56
C SER A 107 2.50 0.51 -2.38
N ALA A 108 3.34 0.22 -3.38
CA ALA A 108 4.78 0.50 -3.33
C ALA A 108 5.15 1.84 -3.99
N VAL A 109 4.64 2.12 -5.19
CA VAL A 109 5.06 3.29 -5.98
C VAL A 109 4.59 4.59 -5.34
N ILE A 110 3.36 4.64 -4.81
CA ILE A 110 2.83 5.87 -4.20
C ILE A 110 3.67 6.27 -2.99
N PRO A 111 4.00 5.40 -2.02
CA PRO A 111 4.94 5.73 -0.95
C PRO A 111 6.34 6.09 -1.45
N ILE A 112 6.92 5.30 -2.35
CA ILE A 112 8.29 5.52 -2.85
C ILE A 112 8.44 6.93 -3.44
N VAL A 113 7.46 7.38 -4.22
CA VAL A 113 7.48 8.70 -4.88
C VAL A 113 6.97 9.79 -3.95
N GLY A 114 5.90 9.53 -3.20
CA GLY A 114 5.20 10.52 -2.40
C GLY A 114 5.92 10.88 -1.11
N THR A 115 6.60 9.95 -0.44
CA THR A 115 7.34 10.21 0.81
C THR A 115 8.35 11.34 0.68
N PRO A 116 9.28 11.39 -0.31
CA PRO A 116 10.23 12.49 -0.41
C PRO A 116 9.55 13.83 -0.72
N ILE A 117 8.45 13.82 -1.47
CA ILE A 117 7.65 15.01 -1.80
C ILE A 117 6.96 15.55 -0.54
N ALA A 118 6.31 14.68 0.22
CA ALA A 118 5.62 15.05 1.45
C ALA A 118 6.62 15.47 2.54
N ALA A 119 7.76 14.78 2.67
CA ALA A 119 8.75 15.08 3.70
C ALA A 119 9.46 16.42 3.48
N SER A 120 9.61 16.83 2.22
CA SER A 120 10.19 18.13 1.85
C SER A 120 9.22 19.31 1.98
N ASN A 121 7.96 19.06 2.34
CA ASN A 121 6.92 20.09 2.42
C ASN A 121 6.32 20.17 3.83
N ASP A 122 6.55 21.29 4.52
CA ASP A 122 6.08 21.51 5.90
C ASP A 122 4.55 21.61 6.04
N ARG A 123 3.80 21.69 4.93
CA ARG A 123 2.33 21.60 4.95
C ARG A 123 1.83 20.23 5.43
N PHE A 124 2.62 19.16 5.24
CA PHE A 124 2.26 17.82 5.69
C PHE A 124 2.66 17.63 7.16
N GLY A 125 1.81 18.15 8.05
CA GLY A 125 1.95 17.99 9.48
C GLY A 125 1.50 16.62 9.99
N ILE A 126 1.98 16.26 11.19
CA ILE A 126 1.66 14.99 11.87
C ILE A 126 0.15 14.77 11.99
N TRP A 127 -0.62 15.83 12.25
CA TRP A 127 -2.08 15.76 12.37
C TRP A 127 -2.78 15.30 11.08
N ILE A 128 -2.39 15.87 9.93
CA ILE A 128 -2.99 15.51 8.63
C ILE A 128 -2.67 14.06 8.30
N ASN A 129 -1.41 13.64 8.50
CA ASN A 129 -0.99 12.26 8.28
C ASN A 129 -1.72 11.30 9.23
N GLY A 130 -1.90 11.68 10.50
CA GLY A 130 -2.65 10.90 11.47
C GLY A 130 -4.11 10.69 11.08
N ILE A 131 -4.79 11.75 10.61
CA ILE A 131 -6.17 11.64 10.09
C ILE A 131 -6.24 10.70 8.89
N LEU A 132 -5.30 10.83 7.94
CA LEU A 132 -5.25 9.95 6.77
C LEU A 132 -5.07 8.49 7.17
N VAL A 133 -4.18 8.20 8.13
CA VAL A 133 -3.98 6.84 8.64
C VAL A 133 -5.26 6.30 9.28
N ILE A 134 -5.96 7.09 10.09
CA ILE A 134 -7.24 6.68 10.70
C ILE A 134 -8.27 6.35 9.61
N VAL A 135 -8.40 7.20 8.60
CA VAL A 135 -9.33 6.99 7.48
C VAL A 135 -8.97 5.72 6.70
N ALA A 136 -7.68 5.53 6.39
CA ALA A 136 -7.21 4.34 5.70
C ALA A 136 -7.49 3.06 6.50
N VAL A 137 -7.20 3.04 7.80
CA VAL A 137 -7.48 1.89 8.67
C VAL A 137 -8.99 1.62 8.74
N ALA A 138 -9.80 2.66 8.94
CA ALA A 138 -11.26 2.52 8.98
C ALA A 138 -11.81 1.93 7.69
N LEU A 139 -11.41 2.45 6.53
CA LEU A 139 -11.83 1.92 5.23
C LEU A 139 -11.37 0.49 5.01
N SER A 140 -10.12 0.17 5.35
CA SER A 140 -9.55 -1.17 5.20
C SER A 140 -10.34 -2.20 6.01
N LEU A 141 -10.74 -1.85 7.23
CA LEU A 141 -11.54 -2.72 8.10
C LEU A 141 -13.00 -2.82 7.66
N LEU A 142 -13.63 -1.69 7.31
CA LEU A 142 -15.06 -1.66 6.92
C LEU A 142 -15.32 -2.39 5.61
N LEU A 143 -14.35 -2.36 4.68
CA LEU A 143 -14.46 -2.98 3.37
C LEU A 143 -13.92 -4.41 3.32
N ALA A 144 -13.36 -4.92 4.42
CA ALA A 144 -12.75 -6.26 4.48
C ALA A 144 -13.71 -7.40 4.11
N GLY A 145 -15.02 -7.23 4.33
CA GLY A 145 -16.04 -8.23 4.02
C GLY A 145 -16.84 -8.00 2.74
N GLN A 146 -16.50 -6.99 1.92
CA GLN A 146 -17.31 -6.61 0.76
C GLN A 146 -16.93 -7.32 -0.56
N GLY A 147 -15.80 -8.03 -0.63
CA GLY A 147 -15.41 -8.79 -1.83
C GLY A 147 -16.42 -9.90 -2.23
N ASP A 148 -17.19 -10.40 -1.26
CA ASP A 148 -18.08 -11.56 -1.40
C ASP A 148 -19.44 -11.22 -2.06
N GLN A 149 -19.89 -9.95 -2.05
CA GLN A 149 -21.29 -9.62 -2.38
C GLN A 149 -21.56 -9.26 -3.85
N GLU A 150 -20.56 -8.89 -4.66
CA GLU A 150 -20.83 -8.47 -6.05
C GLU A 150 -20.68 -9.59 -7.10
N SER A 151 -19.93 -10.66 -6.83
CA SER A 151 -19.72 -11.75 -7.81
C SER A 151 -20.86 -12.78 -7.87
N GLY A 152 -21.79 -12.78 -6.90
CA GLY A 152 -22.85 -13.80 -6.79
C GLY A 152 -24.15 -13.54 -7.56
N SER A 153 -24.37 -12.35 -8.15
CA SER A 153 -25.74 -11.92 -8.55
C SER A 153 -26.14 -12.15 -10.02
N LEU A 154 -25.33 -12.85 -10.83
CA LEU A 154 -25.70 -13.24 -12.21
C LEU A 154 -25.74 -14.75 -12.42
N SER A 155 -26.19 -15.50 -11.41
CA SER A 155 -26.68 -16.86 -11.62
C SER A 155 -28.02 -16.78 -12.36
N LEU A 156 -27.98 -17.00 -13.68
CA LEU A 156 -29.18 -17.13 -14.50
C LEU A 156 -30.09 -18.22 -13.90
N PRO A 157 -31.41 -17.98 -13.80
CA PRO A 157 -32.34 -19.01 -13.33
C PRO A 157 -32.20 -20.26 -14.22
N PRO A 158 -32.26 -21.48 -13.65
CA PRO A 158 -32.16 -22.70 -14.44
C PRO A 158 -33.27 -22.70 -15.50
N ALA A 159 -32.89 -22.99 -16.75
CA ALA A 159 -33.83 -23.07 -17.86
C ALA A 159 -34.90 -24.14 -17.56
N PRO A 160 -36.19 -23.87 -17.89
CA PRO A 160 -37.29 -24.80 -17.66
C PRO A 160 -37.18 -26.08 -18.49
#